data_AF-A0A357CTE1-F1
#
_entry.id   AF-A0A357CTE1-F1
#
_cell.length_a   1.000
_cell.length_b   1.000
_cell.length_c   1.000
_cell.angle_alpha   90.00
_cell.angle_beta   90.00
_cell.angle_gamma   90.00
#
_symmetry.space_group_name_H-M   'P 1'
#
loop_
_entity.id
_entity.type
_entity.pdbx_description
1 polymer ?
#
loop_
_entity_poly.entity_id
_entity_poly.type
_entity_poly.pdbx_seq_one_letter_code
_entity_poly.pdbx_strand_id
1 'polypeptide(L)'
;EEIKHNAIAAAFQDPRFDPVQAWELPDLVYSVDLIKTPEPIAGPEALDPQKYGVIVRERGKIGLLLPMLEGIETVEEQVRIAKRKAGIDLDAKVELERFEVIRYH
;
A
#
# COMPACT_ATOMS: atom_id res chain seq x y z
N GLU A 1 4.91 -7.30 -18.29
CA GLU A 1 6.20 -7.00 -17.62
C GLU A 1 6.08 -6.72 -16.12
N GLU A 2 5.45 -5.63 -15.67
CA GLU A 2 5.43 -5.26 -14.24
C GLU A 2 4.84 -6.33 -13.31
N ILE A 3 3.68 -6.91 -13.63
CA ILE A 3 3.04 -7.96 -12.81
C ILE A 3 3.99 -9.14 -12.59
N LYS A 4 4.69 -9.59 -13.64
CA LYS A 4 5.64 -10.70 -13.55
C LYS A 4 6.82 -10.35 -12.64
N HIS A 5 7.35 -9.14 -12.76
CA HIS A 5 8.43 -8.66 -11.91
C HIS A 5 8.01 -8.60 -10.44
N ASN A 6 6.85 -8.01 -10.14
CA ASN A 6 6.32 -7.89 -8.79
C ASN A 6 5.97 -9.25 -8.18
N ALA A 7 5.46 -10.20 -8.97
CA ALA A 7 5.21 -11.56 -8.50
C ALA A 7 6.50 -12.29 -8.08
N ILE A 8 7.58 -12.15 -8.88
CA ILE A 8 8.89 -12.71 -8.53
C ILE A 8 9.46 -12.01 -7.29
N ALA A 9 9.35 -10.69 -7.20
CA ALA A 9 9.82 -9.95 -6.04
C ALA A 9 9.06 -10.35 -4.76
N ALA A 10 7.73 -10.47 -4.83
CA ALA A 10 6.90 -10.90 -3.71
C ALA A 10 7.23 -12.33 -3.25
N ALA A 11 7.52 -13.24 -4.18
CA ALA A 11 7.82 -14.63 -3.86
C ALA A 11 9.26 -14.87 -3.34
N PHE A 12 10.24 -14.08 -3.80
CA PHE A 12 11.66 -14.41 -3.57
C PHE A 12 12.49 -13.27 -2.97
N GLN A 13 11.95 -12.07 -2.85
CA GLN A 13 12.72 -10.87 -2.46
C GLN A 13 12.11 -10.08 -1.31
N ASP A 14 10.99 -10.53 -0.72
CA ASP A 14 10.45 -9.91 0.48
C ASP A 14 11.30 -10.31 1.71
N PRO A 15 12.04 -9.38 2.34
CA PRO A 15 12.98 -9.71 3.42
C PRO A 15 12.30 -10.15 4.72
N ARG A 16 10.96 -10.06 4.79
CA ARG A 16 10.17 -10.47 5.95
C ARG A 16 9.89 -11.98 5.98
N PHE A 17 10.07 -12.67 4.85
CA PHE A 17 9.73 -14.07 4.67
C PHE A 17 10.88 -14.82 3.97
N ASP A 18 10.96 -16.13 4.18
CA ASP A 18 11.84 -16.96 3.38
C ASP A 18 11.31 -17.07 1.94
N PRO A 19 12.19 -17.21 0.93
CA PRO A 19 11.75 -17.38 -0.45
C PRO A 19 10.82 -18.60 -0.63
N VAL A 20 9.74 -18.41 -1.38
CA VAL A 20 8.73 -19.44 -1.65
C VAL A 20 9.35 -20.68 -2.31
N GLN A 21 8.97 -21.85 -1.83
CA GLN A 21 9.41 -23.14 -2.36
C GLN A 21 8.37 -23.75 -3.31
N ALA A 22 8.84 -24.60 -4.24
CA ALA A 22 7.98 -25.21 -5.25
C ALA A 22 6.84 -26.07 -4.67
N TRP A 23 7.04 -26.65 -3.49
CA TRP A 23 6.04 -27.48 -2.82
C TRP A 23 4.94 -26.66 -2.13
N GLU A 24 5.15 -25.36 -1.90
CA GLU A 24 4.14 -24.45 -1.35
C GLU A 24 3.16 -23.96 -2.42
N LEU A 25 3.56 -23.97 -3.70
CA LEU A 25 2.77 -23.42 -4.80
C LEU A 25 1.31 -23.90 -4.87
N PRO A 26 0.97 -25.18 -4.58
CA PRO A 26 -0.42 -25.64 -4.57
C PRO A 26 -1.27 -25.04 -3.44
N ASP A 27 -0.65 -24.57 -2.37
CA ASP A 27 -1.32 -24.07 -1.17
C ASP A 27 -1.38 -22.53 -1.12
N LEU A 28 -0.73 -21.85 -2.07
CA LEU A 28 -0.71 -20.39 -2.15
C LEU A 28 -1.93 -19.83 -2.89
N VAL A 29 -2.50 -18.76 -2.32
CA VAL A 29 -3.47 -17.90 -2.99
C VAL A 29 -2.75 -16.68 -3.53
N TYR A 30 -2.89 -16.45 -4.82
CA TYR A 30 -2.30 -15.29 -5.49
C TYR A 30 -3.31 -14.15 -5.51
N SER A 31 -2.82 -12.92 -5.45
CA SER A 31 -3.65 -11.76 -5.74
C SER A 31 -2.85 -10.69 -6.45
N VAL A 32 -3.52 -9.95 -7.33
CA VAL A 32 -2.94 -8.82 -8.06
C VAL A 32 -3.79 -7.59 -7.81
N ASP A 33 -3.17 -6.59 -7.21
CA ASP A 33 -3.78 -5.30 -6.93
C ASP A 33 -3.39 -4.29 -8.02
N LEU A 34 -4.37 -3.91 -8.85
CA LEU A 34 -4.20 -2.86 -9.86
C LEU A 34 -4.56 -1.50 -9.25
N ILE A 35 -3.54 -0.65 -9.07
CA ILE A 35 -3.68 0.72 -8.56
C ILE A 35 -4.20 1.62 -9.67
N LYS A 36 -5.34 2.28 -9.44
CA LYS A 36 -5.85 3.34 -10.32
C LYS A 36 -5.07 4.64 -10.14
N THR A 37 -5.21 5.55 -11.09
CA THR A 37 -4.63 6.90 -11.00
C THR A 37 -5.03 7.57 -9.67
N PRO A 38 -4.05 7.99 -8.85
CA PRO A 38 -4.33 8.72 -7.61
C PRO A 38 -4.95 10.08 -7.89
N GLU A 39 -5.78 10.55 -6.96
CA GLU A 39 -6.38 11.87 -6.98
C GLU A 39 -6.05 12.65 -5.70
N PRO A 40 -5.67 13.94 -5.80
CA PRO A 40 -5.38 14.76 -4.63
C PRO A 40 -6.63 15.00 -3.80
N ILE A 41 -6.47 15.04 -2.47
CA ILE A 41 -7.56 15.31 -1.53
C ILE A 41 -7.20 16.47 -0.61
N ALA A 42 -8.22 17.23 -0.18
CA ALA A 42 -8.03 18.39 0.69
C ALA A 42 -7.63 17.99 2.13
N GLY A 43 -8.07 16.81 2.56
CA GLY A 43 -7.86 16.33 3.92
C GLY A 43 -8.26 14.87 4.13
N PRO A 44 -7.95 14.32 5.31
CA PRO A 44 -8.18 12.92 5.65
C PRO A 44 -9.67 12.52 5.63
N GLU A 45 -10.60 13.46 5.78
CA GLU A 45 -12.04 13.22 5.71
C GLU A 45 -12.52 12.63 4.37
N ALA A 46 -11.71 12.73 3.32
CA ALA A 46 -11.98 12.13 2.02
C ALA A 46 -11.48 10.68 1.90
N LEU A 47 -10.88 10.11 2.95
CA LEU A 47 -10.39 8.74 3.00
C LEU A 47 -11.36 7.81 3.72
N ASP A 48 -11.37 6.58 3.28
CA ASP A 48 -11.97 5.43 3.93
C ASP A 48 -10.95 4.29 3.80
N PRO A 49 -10.33 3.81 4.90
CA PRO A 49 -9.27 2.81 4.84
C PRO A 49 -9.69 1.49 4.18
N GLN A 50 -11.00 1.18 4.16
CA GLN A 50 -11.52 -0.03 3.53
C GLN A 50 -11.66 0.13 2.01
N LYS A 51 -11.80 1.37 1.52
CA LYS A 51 -12.04 1.66 0.11
C LYS A 51 -10.81 2.21 -0.62
N TYR A 52 -10.08 3.12 0.01
CA TYR A 52 -9.02 3.88 -0.62
C TYR A 52 -7.66 3.59 -0.01
N GLY A 53 -6.66 3.44 -0.87
CA GLY A 53 -5.27 3.60 -0.47
C GLY A 53 -4.92 5.08 -0.35
N VAL A 54 -3.86 5.38 0.39
CA VAL A 54 -3.38 6.74 0.61
C VAL A 54 -1.93 6.88 0.16
N ILE A 55 -1.63 8.01 -0.48
CA ILE A 55 -0.27 8.48 -0.75
C ILE A 55 -0.05 9.75 0.07
N VAL A 56 1.06 9.79 0.80
CA VAL A 56 1.53 10.97 1.52
C VAL A 56 2.81 11.51 0.87
N ARG A 57 2.91 12.82 0.69
CA ARG A 57 4.12 13.46 0.14
C ARG A 57 4.62 14.59 1.04
N GLU A 58 5.92 14.61 1.27
CA GLU A 58 6.60 15.70 1.97
C GLU A 58 8.00 15.89 1.40
N ARG A 59 8.27 17.04 0.75
CA ARG A 59 9.63 17.46 0.34
C ARG A 59 10.45 16.35 -0.35
N GLY A 60 9.82 15.60 -1.25
CA GLY A 60 10.46 14.50 -2.00
C GLY A 60 10.36 13.12 -1.36
N LYS A 61 9.92 13.01 -0.10
CA LYS A 61 9.54 11.73 0.51
C LYS A 61 8.12 11.35 0.09
N ILE A 62 7.93 10.07 -0.21
CA ILE A 62 6.65 9.52 -0.66
C ILE A 62 6.36 8.25 0.13
N GLY A 63 5.16 8.19 0.72
CA GLY A 63 4.65 7.00 1.40
C GLY A 63 3.36 6.56 0.76
N LEU A 64 3.18 5.25 0.59
CA LEU A 64 1.96 4.66 0.08
C LEU A 64 1.47 3.56 1.03
N LEU A 65 0.16 3.49 1.20
CA LEU A 65 -0.49 2.39 1.88
C LEU A 65 -1.75 1.95 1.11
N LEU A 66 -1.87 0.65 0.88
CA LEU A 66 -3.02 0.04 0.21
C LEU A 66 -4.29 0.11 1.09
N PRO A 67 -5.49 0.05 0.48
CA PRO A 67 -6.74 -0.13 1.23
C PRO A 67 -6.85 -1.53 1.84
N MET A 68 -7.82 -1.70 2.73
CA MET A 68 -8.28 -3.01 3.25
C MET A 68 -7.15 -3.84 3.87
N LEU A 69 -6.30 -3.19 4.65
CA LEU A 69 -5.25 -3.87 5.39
C LEU A 69 -5.76 -4.26 6.78
N GLU A 70 -5.51 -5.51 7.17
CA GLU A 70 -5.85 -6.02 8.50
C GLU A 70 -5.22 -5.16 9.60
N GLY A 71 -6.02 -4.81 10.61
CA GLY A 71 -5.59 -3.98 11.74
C GLY A 71 -5.55 -2.47 11.46
N ILE A 72 -5.97 -2.00 10.28
CA ILE A 72 -6.08 -0.57 9.97
C ILE A 72 -7.55 -0.18 9.80
N GLU A 73 -8.12 0.37 10.87
CA GLU A 73 -9.54 0.72 10.94
C GLU A 73 -9.82 2.22 10.82
N THR A 74 -8.82 3.08 11.07
CA THR A 74 -8.99 4.54 11.07
C THR A 74 -8.12 5.22 10.02
N VAL A 75 -8.59 6.36 9.52
CA VAL A 75 -7.84 7.18 8.55
C VAL A 75 -6.55 7.71 9.18
N GLU A 76 -6.60 8.13 10.44
CA GLU A 76 -5.45 8.62 11.17
C GLU A 76 -4.36 7.56 11.25
N GLU A 77 -4.72 6.31 11.52
CA GLU A 77 -3.79 5.19 11.56
C GLU A 77 -3.20 4.93 10.17
N GLN A 78 -4.03 4.92 9.14
CA GLN A 78 -3.62 4.70 7.75
C GLN A 78 -2.58 5.74 7.31
N VAL A 79 -2.86 7.03 7.53
CA VAL A 79 -1.95 8.15 7.20
C VAL A 79 -0.67 8.06 8.03
N ARG A 80 -0.78 7.74 9.33
CA ARG A 80 0.37 7.60 10.22
C ARG A 80 1.33 6.51 9.76
N ILE A 81 0.81 5.33 9.37
CA ILE A 81 1.62 4.23 8.84
C ILE A 81 2.28 4.63 7.52
N ALA A 82 1.54 5.29 6.62
CA ALA A 82 2.10 5.77 5.35
C ALA A 82 3.27 6.75 5.58
N LYS A 83 3.13 7.70 6.52
CA LYS A 83 4.22 8.61 6.91
C LYS A 83 5.44 7.87 7.44
N ARG A 84 5.26 6.89 8.34
CA ARG A 84 6.36 6.09 8.89
C ARG A 84 7.12 5.33 7.80
N LYS A 85 6.41 4.70 6.85
CA LYS A 85 7.03 3.96 5.74
C LYS A 85 7.86 4.87 4.83
N ALA A 86 7.52 6.15 4.74
CA ALA A 86 8.26 7.17 4.02
C ALA A 86 9.35 7.88 4.83
N GLY A 87 9.48 7.58 6.13
CA GLY A 87 10.35 8.32 7.04
C GLY A 87 9.97 9.80 7.18
N ILE A 88 8.68 10.12 7.09
CA ILE A 88 8.13 11.47 7.29
C ILE A 88 7.78 11.65 8.78
N ASP A 89 8.07 12.82 9.33
CA ASP A 89 7.68 13.18 10.70
C ASP A 89 6.16 13.11 10.85
N LEU A 90 5.67 12.54 11.96
CA LEU A 90 4.24 12.32 12.16
C LEU A 90 3.45 13.64 12.22
N ASP A 91 4.08 14.70 12.72
CA ASP A 91 3.49 16.04 12.86
C ASP A 91 3.69 16.91 11.61
N ALA A 92 4.52 16.46 10.64
CA ALA A 92 4.71 17.18 9.39
C ALA A 92 3.40 17.28 8.59
N LYS A 93 3.18 18.46 7.99
CA LYS A 93 2.13 18.65 6.99
C LYS A 93 2.54 17.93 5.71
N VAL A 94 1.61 17.16 5.14
CA VAL A 94 1.83 16.37 3.93
C VAL A 94 0.74 16.69 2.91
N GLU A 95 1.08 16.56 1.64
CA GLU A 95 0.08 16.44 0.59
C GLU A 95 -0.51 15.04 0.64
N LEU A 96 -1.82 14.94 0.41
CA LEU A 96 -2.56 13.68 0.43
C LEU A 96 -3.14 13.42 -0.95
N GLU A 97 -2.96 12.19 -1.42
CA GLU A 97 -3.69 11.64 -2.56
C GLU A 97 -4.37 10.34 -2.12
N ARG A 98 -5.52 10.04 -2.71
CA ARG A 98 -6.19 8.75 -2.54
C ARG A 98 -6.24 7.99 -3.86
N PHE A 99 -6.31 6.67 -3.79
CA PHE A 99 -6.49 5.83 -4.97
C PHE A 99 -7.34 4.61 -4.65
N GLU A 100 -8.02 4.09 -5.67
CA GLU A 100 -8.73 2.81 -5.59
C GLU A 100 -7.86 1.67 -6.13
N VAL A 101 -8.13 0.46 -5.67
CA VAL A 101 -7.49 -0.76 -6.15
C VAL A 101 -8.56 -1.69 -6.73
N ILE A 102 -8.25 -2.34 -7.85
CA ILE A 102 -9.00 -3.50 -8.34
C ILE A 102 -8.18 -4.75 -8.01
N ARG A 103 -8.74 -5.64 -7.19
CA ARG A 103 -8.09 -6.89 -6.78
C ARG A 103 -8.55 -8.05 -7.66
N TYR A 104 -7.58 -8.79 -8.20
CA TYR A 104 -7.77 -10.05 -8.90
C TYR A 104 -7.22 -11.19 -8.04
N HIS A 105 -7.85 -12.36 -8.11
CA HIS A 105 -7.47 -13.60 -7.42
C HIS A 105 -7.20 -14.71 -8.44
#